data_AF-A0AAJ6AQW8-F1
#
_entry.id   AF-A0AAJ6AQW8-F1
#
_cell.length_a   1.000
_cell.length_b   1.000
_cell.length_c   1.000
_cell.angle_alpha   90.00
_cell.angle_beta   90.00
_cell.angle_gamma   90.00
#
_symmetry.space_group_name_H-M   'P 1'
#
loop_
_entity.id
_entity.type
_entity.pdbx_description
1 polymer ?
#
loop_
_entity_poly.entity_id
_entity_poly.type
_entity_poly.pdbx_seq_one_letter_code
_entity_poly.pdbx_strand_id
1 'polypeptide(L)'
;MTATSRRQFLHALNPLAKIAGFAPAMVLLVFVRDLATPVAFLVLAYALILVGARLTCRLLALLLLGLPAGMLLIGVGFSLWVDAGLVAGSAPVLQIGDWTLYSGALLIGFATALRLGSIIALALVGGLTTSGPDLVRASVQQLRVPYRIGYTALAAFRFVPRFGHELSVIRAAHRVRGYHGGRGPFARIARGWGYIVPLLAGAIRHAERVALAMDSRAFGAHSTRTERHLVPFRTRDTVFTVATLLASAAIFVVSFPWQLP
;
A
#
# COMPACT_ATOMS: atom_id res chain seq x y z
N MET A 1 17.16 14.95 -11.86
CA MET A 1 15.94 15.33 -12.59
C MET A 1 15.90 14.49 -13.86
N THR A 2 15.25 13.34 -13.84
CA THR A 2 15.05 12.53 -15.05
C THR A 2 13.83 13.10 -15.77
N ALA A 3 14.00 13.47 -17.04
CA ALA A 3 12.91 13.96 -17.88
C ALA A 3 11.75 12.95 -17.83
N THR A 4 10.62 13.34 -17.24
CA THR A 4 9.42 12.52 -17.26
C THR A 4 8.83 12.58 -18.66
N SER A 5 8.96 11.49 -19.41
CA SER A 5 8.23 11.35 -20.67
C SER A 5 6.73 11.51 -20.39
N ARG A 6 5.95 11.96 -21.38
CA ARG A 6 4.49 12.16 -21.27
C ARG A 6 3.74 10.96 -20.68
N ARG A 7 4.32 9.75 -20.80
CA ARG A 7 3.80 8.46 -20.30
C ARG A 7 4.05 8.20 -18.80
N GLN A 8 4.74 9.08 -18.08
CA GLN A 8 5.10 8.88 -16.67
C GLN A 8 4.62 10.03 -15.78
N PHE A 9 3.46 10.60 -16.11
CA PHE A 9 2.94 11.79 -15.43
C PHE A 9 2.65 11.52 -13.94
N LEU A 10 2.23 10.30 -13.57
CA LEU A 10 1.95 9.96 -12.17
C LEU A 10 3.19 10.09 -11.29
N HIS A 11 4.39 9.81 -11.80
CA HIS A 11 5.64 9.97 -11.03
C HIS A 11 5.99 11.43 -10.74
N ALA A 12 5.45 12.36 -11.52
CA ALA A 12 5.70 13.79 -11.33
C ALA A 12 4.69 14.48 -10.40
N LEU A 13 3.58 13.81 -10.09
CA LEU A 13 2.53 14.37 -9.24
C LEU A 13 2.89 14.31 -7.77
N ASN A 14 2.39 15.29 -7.01
CA ASN A 14 2.56 15.34 -5.58
C ASN A 14 1.94 14.10 -4.90
N PRO A 15 2.66 13.44 -3.97
CA PRO A 15 2.18 12.29 -3.19
C PRO A 15 0.79 12.51 -2.55
N LEU A 16 0.59 13.68 -1.96
CA LEU A 16 -0.64 14.02 -1.25
C LEU A 16 -1.82 14.21 -2.19
N ALA A 17 -1.59 14.69 -3.41
CA ALA A 17 -2.64 14.86 -4.41
C ALA A 17 -3.25 13.53 -4.83
N LYS A 18 -2.42 12.48 -4.93
CA LYS A 18 -2.87 11.11 -5.24
C LYS A 18 -3.67 10.53 -4.08
N ILE A 19 -3.20 10.70 -2.84
CA ILE A 19 -3.93 10.24 -1.65
C ILE A 19 -5.26 10.98 -1.53
N ALA A 20 -5.25 12.31 -1.64
CA ALA A 20 -6.46 13.13 -1.55
C ALA A 20 -7.49 12.78 -2.65
N GLY A 21 -7.03 12.42 -3.86
CA GLY A 21 -7.90 12.02 -4.96
C GLY A 21 -8.60 10.68 -4.73
N PHE A 22 -7.90 9.67 -4.19
CA PHE A 22 -8.44 8.31 -4.06
C PHE A 22 -8.96 7.96 -2.66
N ALA A 23 -8.50 8.62 -1.60
CA ALA A 23 -8.89 8.29 -0.24
C ALA A 23 -10.42 8.36 -0.02
N PRO A 24 -11.15 9.38 -0.51
CA PRO A 24 -12.61 9.40 -0.39
C PRO A 24 -13.28 8.22 -1.11
N ALA A 25 -12.82 7.89 -2.32
CA ALA A 25 -13.34 6.76 -3.08
C ALA A 25 -13.08 5.42 -2.36
N MET A 26 -11.89 5.22 -1.81
CA MET A 26 -11.55 4.03 -1.03
C MET A 26 -12.42 3.87 0.21
N VAL A 27 -12.71 4.95 0.93
CA VAL A 27 -13.59 4.93 2.11
C VAL A 27 -15.03 4.63 1.70
N LEU A 28 -15.56 5.30 0.67
CA LEU A 28 -16.93 5.08 0.19
C LEU A 28 -17.13 3.67 -0.36
N LEU A 29 -16.14 3.11 -1.04
CA LEU A 29 -16.18 1.73 -1.55
C LEU A 29 -16.42 0.69 -0.46
N VAL A 30 -16.03 0.94 0.80
CA VAL A 30 -16.28 0.02 1.92
C VAL A 30 -17.77 -0.23 2.12
N PHE A 31 -18.60 0.80 1.91
CA PHE A 31 -20.05 0.77 2.14
C PHE A 31 -20.85 0.25 0.94
N VAL A 32 -20.24 0.18 -0.25
CA VAL A 32 -20.95 -0.25 -1.47
C VAL A 32 -21.14 -1.76 -1.49
N ARG A 33 -22.37 -2.22 -1.74
CA ARG A 33 -22.69 -3.65 -1.83
C ARG A 33 -22.83 -4.17 -3.27
N ASP A 34 -22.88 -3.27 -4.24
CA ASP A 34 -23.05 -3.59 -5.66
C ASP A 34 -21.79 -4.14 -6.32
N LEU A 35 -21.98 -4.85 -7.44
CA LEU A 35 -20.88 -5.40 -8.23
C LEU A 35 -20.32 -4.38 -9.25
N ALA A 36 -21.17 -3.50 -9.77
CA ALA A 36 -20.81 -2.57 -10.84
C ALA A 36 -19.80 -1.50 -10.37
N THR A 37 -20.00 -0.94 -9.18
CA THR A 37 -19.17 0.16 -8.65
C THR A 37 -17.72 -0.28 -8.40
N PRO A 38 -17.44 -1.39 -7.69
CA PRO A 38 -16.07 -1.87 -7.52
C PRO A 38 -15.38 -2.19 -8.85
N VAL A 39 -16.11 -2.75 -9.82
CA VAL A 39 -15.58 -3.02 -11.17
C VAL A 39 -15.18 -1.71 -11.88
N ALA A 40 -16.04 -0.68 -11.83
CA ALA A 40 -15.74 0.61 -12.44
C ALA A 40 -14.48 1.25 -11.83
N PHE A 41 -14.33 1.19 -10.50
CA PHE A 41 -13.11 1.67 -9.83
C PHE A 41 -11.88 0.83 -10.13
N LEU A 42 -12.02 -0.49 -10.27
CA LEU A 42 -10.94 -1.38 -10.68
C LEU A 42 -10.44 -1.02 -12.09
N VAL A 43 -11.36 -0.81 -13.03
CA VAL A 43 -11.04 -0.38 -14.40
C VAL A 43 -10.37 1.00 -14.40
N LEU A 44 -10.89 1.95 -13.63
CA LEU A 44 -10.28 3.28 -13.48
C LEU A 44 -8.84 3.17 -12.96
N ALA A 45 -8.62 2.39 -11.89
CA ALA A 45 -7.29 2.18 -11.32
C ALA A 45 -6.33 1.56 -12.34
N TYR A 46 -6.77 0.53 -13.07
CA TYR A 46 -5.96 -0.13 -14.10
C TYR A 46 -5.62 0.84 -15.24
N ALA A 47 -6.60 1.61 -15.72
CA ALA A 47 -6.38 2.61 -16.77
C ALA A 47 -5.33 3.64 -16.34
N LEU A 48 -5.43 4.16 -15.12
CA LEU A 48 -4.46 5.14 -14.60
C LEU A 48 -3.06 4.55 -14.44
N ILE A 49 -2.94 3.32 -13.93
CA ILE A 49 -1.63 2.67 -13.78
C ILE A 49 -1.03 2.38 -15.16
N LEU A 50 -1.82 1.89 -16.11
CA LEU A 50 -1.35 1.55 -17.46
C LEU A 50 -0.88 2.77 -18.26
N VAL A 51 -1.58 3.91 -18.13
CA VAL A 51 -1.25 5.15 -18.85
C VAL A 51 -0.16 5.95 -18.16
N GLY A 52 -0.12 5.94 -16.82
CA GLY A 52 0.67 6.88 -16.03
C GLY A 52 1.87 6.31 -15.28
N ALA A 53 1.94 4.99 -15.08
CA ALA A 53 3.03 4.35 -14.36
C ALA A 53 4.11 3.78 -15.30
N ARG A 54 5.26 3.43 -14.72
CA ARG A 54 6.33 2.76 -15.46
C ARG A 54 6.01 1.28 -15.55
N LEU A 55 5.59 0.84 -16.74
CA LEU A 55 5.28 -0.56 -16.99
C LEU A 55 6.56 -1.40 -16.96
N THR A 56 6.66 -2.26 -15.95
CA THR A 56 7.68 -3.29 -15.85
C THR A 56 6.98 -4.65 -15.93
N CYS A 57 7.66 -5.70 -16.40
CA CYS A 57 7.06 -7.04 -16.46
C CYS A 57 6.55 -7.51 -15.09
N ARG A 58 7.24 -7.12 -14.00
CA ARG A 58 6.80 -7.41 -12.63
C ARG A 58 5.51 -6.69 -12.26
N LEU A 59 5.37 -5.42 -12.64
CA LEU A 59 4.14 -4.67 -12.43
C LEU A 59 2.98 -5.28 -13.23
N LEU A 60 3.22 -5.64 -14.49
CA LEU A 60 2.20 -6.26 -15.32
C LEU A 60 1.78 -7.63 -14.77
N ALA A 61 2.72 -8.44 -14.31
CA ALA A 61 2.43 -9.70 -13.62
C ALA A 61 1.65 -9.48 -12.32
N LEU A 62 1.98 -8.45 -11.54
CA LEU A 62 1.22 -8.10 -10.34
C LEU A 62 -0.23 -7.73 -10.68
N LEU A 63 -0.45 -6.93 -11.73
CA LEU A 63 -1.80 -6.48 -12.13
C LEU A 63 -2.62 -7.55 -12.84
N LEU A 64 -2.02 -8.35 -13.72
CA LEU A 64 -2.77 -9.33 -14.52
C LEU A 64 -2.87 -10.70 -13.84
N LEU A 65 -1.92 -11.05 -12.97
CA LEU A 65 -1.90 -12.35 -12.31
C LEU A 65 -2.05 -12.20 -10.79
N GLY A 66 -1.25 -11.34 -10.15
CA GLY A 66 -1.24 -11.22 -8.69
C GLY A 66 -2.57 -10.74 -8.10
N LEU A 67 -3.09 -9.62 -8.58
CA LEU A 67 -4.31 -9.01 -8.07
C LEU A 67 -5.55 -9.88 -8.38
N PRO A 68 -5.77 -10.38 -9.60
CA PRO A 68 -6.88 -11.28 -9.89
C PRO A 68 -6.80 -12.62 -9.15
N ALA A 69 -5.61 -13.21 -9.00
CA ALA A 69 -5.44 -14.43 -8.21
C ALA A 69 -5.75 -14.19 -6.72
N GLY A 70 -5.33 -13.04 -6.18
CA GLY A 70 -5.69 -12.63 -4.81
C GLY A 70 -7.19 -12.43 -4.64
N MET A 71 -7.85 -11.79 -5.61
CA MET A 71 -9.32 -11.65 -5.61
C MET A 71 -10.02 -12.99 -5.72
N LEU A 72 -9.51 -13.92 -6.54
CA LEU A 72 -10.07 -15.27 -6.64
C LEU A 72 -9.97 -16.00 -5.29
N LEU A 73 -8.80 -15.94 -4.64
CA LEU A 73 -8.58 -16.57 -3.33
C LEU A 73 -9.51 -15.98 -2.26
N ILE A 74 -9.61 -14.65 -2.20
CA ILE A 74 -10.51 -13.95 -1.28
C ILE A 74 -11.97 -14.28 -1.60
N GLY A 75 -12.35 -14.27 -2.87
CA GLY A 75 -13.72 -14.50 -3.31
C GLY A 75 -14.20 -15.89 -2.95
N VAL A 76 -13.41 -16.91 -3.27
CA VAL A 76 -13.69 -18.29 -2.87
C VAL A 76 -13.67 -18.42 -1.35
N GLY A 77 -12.66 -17.88 -0.68
CA GLY A 77 -12.53 -17.93 0.78
C GLY A 77 -13.77 -17.36 1.48
N PHE A 78 -14.20 -16.15 1.13
CA PHE A 78 -15.40 -15.56 1.70
C PHE A 78 -16.67 -16.33 1.34
N SER A 79 -16.79 -16.84 0.12
CA SER A 79 -17.96 -17.63 -0.32
C SER A 79 -18.18 -18.88 0.54
N LEU A 80 -17.09 -19.52 1.00
CA LEU A 80 -17.16 -20.70 1.86
C LEU A 80 -17.55 -20.38 3.31
N TRP A 81 -17.36 -19.13 3.74
CA TRP A 81 -17.60 -18.66 5.11
C TRP A 81 -18.92 -17.88 5.27
N VAL A 82 -19.67 -17.66 4.18
CA VAL A 82 -20.99 -17.04 4.27
C VAL A 82 -21.95 -17.98 4.99
N ASP A 83 -22.70 -17.44 5.95
CA ASP A 83 -23.73 -18.18 6.67
C ASP A 83 -24.81 -18.67 5.68
N ALA A 84 -25.03 -19.99 5.64
CA ALA A 84 -26.01 -20.63 4.78
C ALA A 84 -27.44 -20.13 5.05
N GLY A 85 -27.74 -19.70 6.29
CA GLY A 85 -29.05 -19.16 6.65
C GLY A 85 -29.40 -17.86 5.94
N LEU A 86 -28.39 -17.04 5.57
CA LEU A 86 -28.58 -15.79 4.83
C LEU A 86 -28.87 -16.02 3.34
N VAL A 87 -28.56 -17.22 2.81
CA VAL A 87 -28.55 -17.49 1.37
C VAL A 87 -29.36 -18.73 0.98
N ALA A 88 -30.09 -19.31 1.93
CA ALA A 88 -30.88 -20.54 1.77
C ALA A 88 -31.96 -20.43 0.67
N GLY A 89 -32.37 -19.22 0.29
CA GLY A 89 -33.33 -18.96 -0.80
C GLY A 89 -32.74 -18.95 -2.21
N SER A 90 -31.42 -19.15 -2.37
CA SER A 90 -30.76 -19.15 -3.68
C SER A 90 -30.45 -20.57 -4.18
N ALA A 91 -30.17 -20.73 -5.48
CA ALA A 91 -29.92 -22.07 -6.04
C ALA A 91 -28.64 -22.69 -5.45
N PRO A 92 -28.65 -23.97 -5.04
CA PRO A 92 -27.46 -24.68 -4.60
C PRO A 92 -26.55 -24.94 -5.79
N VAL A 93 -25.26 -24.59 -5.66
CA VAL A 93 -24.23 -24.78 -6.71
C VAL A 93 -23.42 -26.04 -6.46
N LEU A 94 -23.09 -26.32 -5.19
CA LEU A 94 -22.33 -27.48 -4.79
C LEU A 94 -22.86 -28.00 -3.48
N GLN A 95 -23.13 -29.30 -3.39
CA GLN A 95 -23.56 -29.95 -2.16
C GLN A 95 -22.58 -31.05 -1.82
N ILE A 96 -21.95 -30.96 -0.65
CA ILE A 96 -21.02 -31.96 -0.12
C ILE A 96 -21.57 -32.39 1.25
N GLY A 97 -22.31 -33.50 1.27
CA GLY A 97 -22.97 -33.97 2.49
C GLY A 97 -23.97 -32.94 3.04
N ASP A 98 -23.80 -32.56 4.31
CA ASP A 98 -24.64 -31.58 5.00
C ASP A 98 -24.26 -30.13 4.68
N TRP A 99 -23.18 -29.90 3.93
CA TRP A 99 -22.73 -28.57 3.55
C TRP A 99 -23.16 -28.24 2.11
N THR A 100 -23.92 -27.15 1.95
CA THR A 100 -24.39 -26.64 0.66
C THR A 100 -23.79 -25.27 0.38
N LEU A 101 -23.11 -25.14 -0.76
CA LEU A 101 -22.68 -23.87 -1.32
C LEU A 101 -23.80 -23.29 -2.17
N TYR A 102 -24.31 -22.15 -1.74
CA TYR A 102 -25.35 -21.41 -2.41
C TYR A 102 -24.79 -20.43 -3.45
N SER A 103 -25.49 -20.24 -4.57
CA SER A 103 -25.13 -19.26 -5.61
C SER A 103 -25.04 -17.83 -5.06
N GLY A 104 -25.90 -17.46 -4.11
CA GLY A 104 -25.79 -16.14 -3.45
C GLY A 104 -24.55 -16.01 -2.55
N ALA A 105 -24.02 -17.11 -1.99
CA ALA A 105 -22.77 -17.08 -1.22
C ALA A 105 -21.59 -16.76 -2.13
N LEU A 106 -21.57 -17.31 -3.36
CA LEU A 106 -20.61 -16.95 -4.39
C LEU A 106 -20.70 -15.48 -4.79
N LEU A 107 -21.91 -14.96 -5.01
CA LEU A 107 -22.10 -13.54 -5.36
C LEU A 107 -21.58 -12.61 -4.25
N ILE A 108 -21.89 -12.90 -2.99
CA ILE A 108 -21.41 -12.11 -1.84
C ILE A 108 -19.89 -12.19 -1.72
N GLY A 109 -19.31 -13.39 -1.85
CA GLY A 109 -17.87 -13.59 -1.77
C GLY A 109 -17.11 -12.86 -2.88
N PHE A 110 -17.54 -13.01 -4.13
CA PHE A 110 -16.91 -12.32 -5.27
C PHE A 110 -17.16 -10.81 -5.28
N ALA A 111 -18.33 -10.32 -4.85
CA ALA A 111 -18.57 -8.89 -4.67
C ALA A 111 -17.63 -8.30 -3.61
N THR A 112 -17.40 -9.02 -2.51
CA THR A 112 -16.46 -8.63 -1.46
C THR A 112 -15.03 -8.62 -1.99
N ALA A 113 -14.62 -9.65 -2.73
CA ALA A 113 -13.31 -9.71 -3.35
C ALA A 113 -13.07 -8.59 -4.37
N LEU A 114 -14.08 -8.25 -5.18
CA LEU A 114 -14.02 -7.10 -6.10
C LEU A 114 -13.89 -5.78 -5.37
N ARG A 115 -14.62 -5.60 -4.26
CA ARG A 115 -14.49 -4.42 -3.39
C ARG A 115 -13.07 -4.29 -2.85
N LEU A 116 -12.55 -5.33 -2.19
CA LEU A 116 -11.18 -5.35 -1.66
C LEU A 116 -10.13 -5.15 -2.78
N GLY A 117 -10.30 -5.83 -3.91
CA GLY A 117 -9.43 -5.71 -5.08
C GLY A 117 -9.39 -4.29 -5.65
N SER A 118 -10.54 -3.62 -5.76
CA SER A 118 -10.63 -2.24 -6.23
C SER A 118 -9.96 -1.25 -5.28
N ILE A 119 -10.14 -1.41 -3.95
CA ILE A 119 -9.47 -0.59 -2.94
C ILE A 119 -7.95 -0.77 -3.02
N ILE A 120 -7.48 -2.01 -3.15
CA ILE A 120 -6.06 -2.31 -3.33
C ILE A 120 -5.54 -1.69 -4.63
N ALA A 121 -6.28 -1.81 -5.73
CA ALA A 121 -5.88 -1.25 -7.02
C ALA A 121 -5.74 0.28 -6.96
N LEU A 122 -6.68 0.98 -6.32
CA LEU A 122 -6.59 2.43 -6.10
C LEU A 122 -5.38 2.80 -5.23
N ALA A 123 -5.12 2.04 -4.15
CA ALA A 123 -3.94 2.24 -3.32
C ALA A 123 -2.63 2.05 -4.11
N LEU A 124 -2.60 1.08 -5.03
CA LEU A 124 -1.45 0.82 -5.91
C LEU A 124 -1.14 1.99 -6.85
N VAL A 125 -2.14 2.78 -7.30
CA VAL A 125 -1.91 3.98 -8.11
C VAL A 125 -0.94 4.93 -7.39
N GLY A 126 -1.21 5.21 -6.11
CA GLY A 126 -0.36 6.03 -5.26
C GLY A 126 0.95 5.32 -4.88
N GLY A 127 0.85 4.08 -4.38
CA GLY A 127 1.97 3.34 -3.81
C GLY A 127 3.09 2.99 -4.81
N LEU A 128 2.75 2.71 -6.07
CA LEU A 128 3.74 2.36 -7.10
C LEU A 128 4.43 3.58 -7.73
N THR A 129 3.81 4.75 -7.62
CA THR A 129 4.26 5.98 -8.31
C THR A 129 4.83 7.02 -7.35
N THR A 130 4.94 6.69 -6.06
CA THR A 130 5.31 7.61 -5.00
C THR A 130 6.41 7.02 -4.15
N SER A 131 7.46 7.79 -3.87
CA SER A 131 8.50 7.37 -2.94
C SER A 131 8.10 7.70 -1.49
N GLY A 132 8.44 6.81 -0.55
CA GLY A 132 8.22 7.04 0.89
C GLY A 132 8.83 8.36 1.39
N PRO A 133 10.08 8.69 1.05
CA PRO A 133 10.68 9.98 1.41
C PRO A 133 9.92 11.20 0.85
N ASP A 134 9.42 11.13 -0.38
CA ASP A 134 8.67 12.25 -0.96
C ASP A 134 7.31 12.43 -0.29
N LEU A 135 6.64 11.35 0.09
CA LEU A 135 5.42 11.41 0.89
C LEU A 135 5.65 12.13 2.22
N VAL A 136 6.73 11.78 2.94
CA VAL A 136 7.06 12.45 4.21
C VAL A 136 7.38 13.93 4.00
N ARG A 137 8.14 14.28 2.96
CA ARG A 137 8.43 15.68 2.61
C ARG A 137 7.16 16.46 2.32
N ALA A 138 6.24 15.86 1.53
CA ALA A 138 4.97 16.47 1.21
C ALA A 138 4.12 16.70 2.47
N SER A 139 4.07 15.72 3.39
CA SER A 139 3.38 15.88 4.68
C SER A 139 3.96 17.00 5.54
N VAL A 140 5.28 17.15 5.61
CA VAL A 140 5.90 18.27 6.34
C VAL A 140 5.60 19.62 5.67
N GLN A 141 5.67 19.68 4.35
CA GLN A 141 5.56 20.96 3.60
C GLN A 141 4.12 21.44 3.44
N GLN A 142 3.18 20.55 3.11
CA GLN A 142 1.78 20.90 2.85
C GLN A 142 0.87 20.68 4.05
N LEU A 143 1.00 19.55 4.76
CA LEU A 143 0.18 19.26 5.94
C LEU A 143 0.74 19.91 7.23
N ARG A 144 1.88 20.61 7.13
CA ARG A 144 2.56 21.29 8.26
C ARG A 144 2.85 20.36 9.44
N VAL A 145 3.12 19.09 9.16
CA VAL A 145 3.57 18.13 10.18
C VAL A 145 4.87 18.66 10.81
N PRO A 146 5.03 18.64 12.14
CA PRO A 146 6.24 19.10 12.80
C PRO A 146 7.50 18.46 12.19
N TYR A 147 8.45 19.28 11.76
CA TYR A 147 9.63 18.80 11.02
C TYR A 147 10.44 17.77 11.82
N ARG A 148 10.41 17.83 13.16
CA ARG A 148 11.06 16.82 14.03
C ARG A 148 10.52 15.42 13.76
N ILE A 149 9.20 15.28 13.66
CA ILE A 149 8.54 13.99 13.37
C ILE A 149 8.84 13.55 11.93
N GLY A 150 8.69 14.47 10.97
CA GLY A 150 8.96 14.18 9.56
C GLY A 150 10.40 13.76 9.30
N TYR A 151 11.38 14.41 9.93
CA TYR A 151 12.79 14.03 9.76
C TYR A 151 13.14 12.71 10.42
N THR A 152 12.49 12.34 11.53
CA THR A 152 12.63 10.99 12.11
C THR A 152 12.15 9.92 11.12
N ALA A 153 11.01 10.14 10.45
CA ALA A 153 10.54 9.24 9.40
C ALA A 153 11.50 9.18 8.19
N LEU A 154 12.04 10.33 7.75
CA LEU A 154 13.08 10.36 6.70
C LEU A 154 14.36 9.63 7.11
N ALA A 155 14.78 9.74 8.36
CA ALA A 155 15.93 9.03 8.90
C ALA A 155 15.67 7.52 8.92
N ALA A 156 14.48 7.08 9.35
CA ALA A 156 14.08 5.68 9.32
C ALA A 156 14.19 5.08 7.92
N PHE A 157 13.69 5.77 6.88
CA PHE A 157 13.83 5.32 5.48
C PHE A 157 15.31 5.15 5.05
N ARG A 158 16.22 5.98 5.56
CA ARG A 158 17.67 5.87 5.30
C ARG A 158 18.33 4.76 6.11
N PHE A 159 17.79 4.39 7.27
CA PHE A 159 18.34 3.32 8.11
C PHE A 159 17.99 1.93 7.60
N VAL A 160 16.86 1.74 6.90
CA VAL A 160 16.46 0.45 6.32
C VAL A 160 17.58 -0.22 5.50
N PRO A 161 18.17 0.43 4.46
CA PRO A 161 19.23 -0.21 3.67
C PRO A 161 20.49 -0.48 4.52
N ARG A 162 20.80 0.39 5.49
CA ARG A 162 21.92 0.22 6.40
C ARG A 162 21.76 -1.02 7.28
N PHE A 163 20.59 -1.21 7.90
CA PHE A 163 20.33 -2.41 8.71
C PHE A 163 20.26 -3.68 7.88
N GLY A 164 19.85 -3.60 6.61
CA GLY A 164 19.98 -4.71 5.67
C GLY A 164 21.44 -5.15 5.50
N HIS A 165 22.36 -4.19 5.38
CA HIS A 165 23.80 -4.48 5.33
C HIS A 165 24.34 -5.01 6.65
N GLU A 166 23.98 -4.41 7.79
CA GLU A 166 24.40 -4.87 9.13
C GLU A 166 23.93 -6.32 9.41
N LEU A 167 22.68 -6.63 9.05
CA LEU A 167 22.16 -8.00 9.10
C LEU A 167 22.93 -8.96 8.20
N SER A 168 23.45 -8.52 7.06
CA SER A 168 24.30 -9.35 6.19
C SER A 168 25.65 -9.67 6.85
N VAL A 169 26.25 -8.70 7.53
CA VAL A 169 27.51 -8.83 8.27
C VAL A 169 27.33 -9.75 9.47
N ILE A 170 26.27 -9.55 10.27
CA ILE A 170 25.93 -10.43 11.41
C ILE A 170 25.75 -11.87 10.93
N ARG A 171 24.99 -12.08 9.84
CA ARG A 171 24.81 -13.42 9.26
C ARG A 171 26.14 -14.04 8.82
N ALA A 172 27.06 -13.26 8.25
CA ALA A 172 28.38 -13.75 7.87
C ALA A 172 29.23 -14.12 9.09
N ALA A 173 29.26 -13.28 10.13
CA ALA A 173 30.00 -13.53 11.35
C ALA A 173 29.51 -14.78 12.08
N HIS A 174 28.18 -15.00 12.17
CA HIS A 174 27.62 -16.22 12.74
C HIS A 174 28.00 -17.48 11.95
N ARG A 175 28.09 -17.40 10.61
CA ARG A 175 28.56 -18.53 9.80
C ARG A 175 30.02 -18.87 10.10
N VAL A 176 30.89 -17.86 10.23
CA VAL A 176 32.31 -18.06 10.58
C VAL A 176 32.46 -18.68 11.98
N ARG A 177 31.62 -18.27 12.93
CA ARG A 177 31.60 -18.84 14.30
C ARG A 177 30.99 -20.25 14.39
N GLY A 178 30.70 -20.89 13.25
CA GLY A 178 30.15 -22.23 13.22
C GLY A 178 28.70 -22.34 13.73
N TYR A 179 27.94 -21.24 13.76
CA TYR A 179 26.54 -21.25 14.18
C TYR A 179 25.65 -21.94 13.12
N HIS A 180 25.63 -23.28 13.17
CA HIS A 180 24.82 -24.14 12.32
C HIS A 180 23.52 -24.50 13.05
N GLY A 181 22.57 -23.57 13.12
CA GLY A 181 21.28 -23.80 13.78
C GLY A 181 20.35 -24.77 13.05
N GLY A 182 20.85 -25.89 12.49
CA GLY A 182 20.09 -26.94 11.81
C GLY A 182 19.58 -26.60 10.40
N ARG A 183 19.06 -27.61 9.69
CA ARG A 183 18.32 -27.46 8.43
C ARG A 183 16.82 -27.55 8.71
N GLY A 184 16.01 -26.67 8.10
CA GLY A 184 14.55 -26.66 8.24
C GLY A 184 13.94 -25.30 8.59
N PRO A 185 12.60 -25.17 8.57
CA PRO A 185 11.88 -23.93 8.84
C PRO A 185 11.99 -23.48 10.31
N PHE A 186 11.86 -24.39 11.28
CA PHE A 186 11.99 -24.08 12.71
C PHE A 186 13.41 -23.62 13.07
N ALA A 187 14.39 -24.35 12.55
CA ALA A 187 15.80 -24.00 12.59
C ALA A 187 16.08 -22.58 12.05
N ARG A 188 15.40 -22.17 10.97
CA ARG A 188 15.53 -20.81 10.40
C ARG A 188 14.98 -19.73 11.35
N ILE A 189 13.85 -20.00 12.01
CA ILE A 189 13.25 -19.09 12.98
C ILE A 189 14.16 -18.93 14.20
N ALA A 190 14.63 -20.05 14.77
CA ALA A 190 15.55 -20.05 15.91
C ALA A 190 16.84 -19.26 15.62
N ARG A 191 17.42 -19.40 14.41
CA ARG A 191 18.56 -18.57 13.98
C ARG A 191 18.23 -17.09 13.88
N GLY A 192 17.00 -16.76 13.45
CA GLY A 192 16.51 -15.38 13.37
C GLY A 192 16.59 -14.68 14.72
N TRP A 193 16.19 -15.35 15.80
CA TRP A 193 16.29 -14.82 17.16
C TRP A 193 17.72 -14.44 17.56
N GLY A 194 18.72 -15.24 17.17
CA GLY A 194 20.12 -14.96 17.43
C GLY A 194 20.65 -13.68 16.76
N TYR A 195 20.01 -13.20 15.69
CA TYR A 195 20.40 -11.97 14.99
C TYR A 195 19.74 -10.72 15.56
N ILE A 196 18.63 -10.86 16.29
CA ILE A 196 17.84 -9.71 16.79
C ILE A 196 18.65 -8.91 17.79
N VAL A 197 19.22 -9.55 18.81
CA VAL A 197 19.99 -8.88 19.87
C VAL A 197 21.16 -8.07 19.32
N PRO A 198 22.08 -8.62 18.49
CA PRO A 198 23.18 -7.83 17.95
C PRO A 198 22.71 -6.72 17.01
N LEU A 199 21.66 -6.95 16.22
CA LEU A 199 21.10 -5.93 15.33
C LEU A 199 20.45 -4.78 16.11
N LEU A 200 19.70 -5.08 17.18
CA LEU A 200 19.09 -4.09 18.05
C LEU A 200 20.16 -3.27 18.77
N ALA A 201 21.19 -3.91 19.31
CA ALA A 201 22.31 -3.22 19.93
C ALA A 201 23.04 -2.30 18.92
N GLY A 202 23.21 -2.76 17.67
CA GLY A 202 23.72 -1.95 16.57
C GLY A 202 22.85 -0.75 16.23
N ALA A 203 21.53 -0.96 16.19
CA ALA A 203 20.54 0.08 15.94
C ALA A 203 20.53 1.16 17.03
N ILE A 204 20.59 0.77 18.31
CA ILE A 204 20.65 1.70 19.44
C ILE A 204 21.92 2.57 19.36
N ARG A 205 23.09 1.94 19.19
CA ARG A 205 24.37 2.67 19.03
C ARG A 205 24.38 3.56 17.79
N HIS A 206 23.65 3.20 16.74
CA HIS A 206 23.52 4.04 15.56
C HIS A 206 22.62 5.24 15.84
N ALA A 207 21.46 5.02 16.46
CA ALA A 207 20.51 6.07 16.83
C ALA A 207 21.15 7.10 17.75
N GLU A 208 21.88 6.66 18.79
CA GLU A 208 22.60 7.53 19.72
C GLU A 208 23.62 8.43 19.00
N ARG A 209 24.46 7.83 18.12
CA ARG A 209 25.42 8.61 17.31
C ARG A 209 24.74 9.62 16.39
N VAL A 210 23.60 9.26 15.81
CA VAL A 210 22.84 10.18 14.97
C VAL A 210 22.21 11.30 15.80
N ALA A 211 21.69 11.00 16.99
CA ALA A 211 21.14 12.00 17.90
C ALA A 211 22.21 13.02 18.32
N LEU A 212 23.38 12.57 18.79
CA LEU A 212 24.50 13.45 19.13
C LEU A 212 24.98 14.29 17.93
N ALA A 213 25.01 13.70 16.73
CA ALA A 213 25.32 14.43 15.50
C ALA A 213 24.24 15.44 15.09
N MET A 214 22.99 15.23 15.50
CA MET A 214 21.88 16.16 15.27
C MET A 214 21.92 17.31 16.27
N ASP A 215 22.19 17.02 17.54
CA ASP A 215 22.32 18.04 18.60
C ASP A 215 23.50 18.97 18.36
N SER A 216 24.66 18.43 17.95
CA SER A 216 25.83 19.24 17.56
C SER A 216 25.58 20.15 16.35
N ARG A 217 24.59 19.82 15.51
CA ARG A 217 24.13 20.66 14.39
C ARG A 217 22.95 21.57 14.76
N ALA A 218 22.65 21.69 16.05
CA ALA A 218 21.53 22.47 16.58
C ALA A 218 20.17 22.08 15.95
N PHE A 219 19.99 20.79 15.61
CA PHE A 219 18.71 20.31 15.09
C PHE A 219 17.63 20.49 16.17
N GLY A 220 16.62 21.31 15.88
CA GLY A 220 15.65 21.67 16.91
C GLY A 220 15.78 23.07 17.48
N ALA A 221 16.83 23.83 17.17
CA ALA A 221 17.02 25.15 17.78
C ALA A 221 15.92 26.16 17.40
N HIS A 222 15.28 25.99 16.23
CA HIS A 222 14.24 26.87 15.74
C HIS A 222 12.91 26.14 15.54
N SER A 223 11.81 26.89 15.65
CA SER A 223 10.46 26.38 15.40
C SER A 223 10.23 26.05 13.92
N THR A 224 10.90 26.78 13.02
CA THR A 224 10.82 26.62 11.57
C THR A 224 12.18 26.22 10.99
N ARG A 225 12.15 25.58 9.83
CA ARG A 225 13.35 25.11 9.12
C ARG A 225 13.21 25.34 7.62
N THR A 226 14.30 25.74 6.98
CA THR A 226 14.41 25.79 5.52
C THR A 226 14.63 24.38 4.93
N GLU A 227 13.80 23.98 3.97
CA GLU A 227 13.88 22.67 3.32
C GLU A 227 14.74 22.71 2.05
N ARG A 228 15.74 21.83 1.96
CA ARG A 228 16.60 21.72 0.76
C ARG A 228 15.89 21.08 -0.44
N HIS A 229 14.99 20.13 -0.19
CA HIS A 229 14.27 19.42 -1.24
C HIS A 229 12.79 19.76 -1.14
N LEU A 230 12.31 20.54 -2.09
CA LEU A 230 10.92 20.96 -2.18
C LEU A 230 10.11 19.96 -3.01
N VAL A 231 8.93 19.62 -2.51
CA VAL A 231 7.89 18.86 -3.22
C VAL A 231 6.71 19.83 -3.38
N PRO A 232 6.77 20.79 -4.32
CA PRO A 232 5.74 21.81 -4.45
C PRO A 232 4.41 21.19 -4.86
N PHE A 233 3.32 21.72 -4.33
CA PHE A 233 1.98 21.42 -4.83
C PHE A 233 1.70 22.34 -6.01
N ARG A 234 1.61 21.79 -7.22
CA ARG A 234 1.46 22.53 -8.47
C ARG A 234 0.01 22.48 -8.96
N THR A 235 -0.33 23.36 -9.90
CA THR A 235 -1.66 23.37 -10.53
C THR A 235 -2.06 22.03 -11.14
N ARG A 236 -1.10 21.29 -11.71
CA ARG A 236 -1.32 19.93 -12.25
C ARG A 236 -1.79 18.93 -11.18
N ASP A 237 -1.34 19.11 -9.93
CA ASP A 237 -1.75 18.28 -8.80
C ASP A 237 -3.20 18.57 -8.42
N THR A 238 -3.58 19.85 -8.36
CA THR A 238 -4.98 20.26 -8.16
C THR A 238 -5.90 19.72 -9.25
N VAL A 239 -5.50 19.88 -10.52
CA VAL A 239 -6.28 19.37 -11.67
C VAL A 239 -6.44 17.85 -11.57
N PHE A 240 -5.38 17.12 -11.22
CA PHE A 240 -5.45 15.67 -11.05
C PHE A 240 -6.40 15.28 -9.91
N THR A 241 -6.28 15.91 -8.74
CA THR A 241 -7.14 15.62 -7.59
C THR A 241 -8.60 15.91 -7.91
N VAL A 242 -8.91 17.09 -8.48
CA VAL A 242 -10.28 17.46 -8.86
C VAL A 242 -10.84 16.51 -9.92
N ALA A 243 -10.07 16.22 -10.98
CA ALA A 243 -10.51 15.29 -12.03
C ALA A 243 -10.80 13.88 -11.46
N THR A 244 -9.96 13.40 -10.54
CA THR A 244 -10.15 12.09 -9.90
C THR A 244 -11.38 12.08 -8.99
N LEU A 245 -11.61 13.16 -8.23
CA LEU A 245 -12.79 13.30 -7.38
C LEU A 245 -14.07 13.39 -8.22
N LEU A 246 -14.06 14.14 -9.32
CA LEU A 246 -15.19 14.22 -10.25
C LEU A 246 -15.47 12.87 -10.92
N ALA A 247 -14.43 12.15 -11.36
CA ALA A 247 -14.59 10.81 -11.92
C ALA A 247 -15.17 9.84 -10.89
N SER A 248 -14.70 9.91 -9.64
CA SER A 248 -15.19 9.09 -8.54
C SER A 248 -16.64 9.42 -8.20
N ALA A 249 -17.00 10.71 -8.12
CA ALA A 249 -18.37 11.17 -7.90
C ALA A 249 -19.29 10.74 -9.04
N ALA A 250 -18.85 10.86 -10.31
CA ALA A 250 -19.62 10.40 -11.46
C ALA A 250 -19.86 8.88 -11.42
N ILE A 251 -18.83 8.08 -11.10
CA ILE A 251 -18.99 6.63 -10.91
C ILE A 251 -20.02 6.38 -9.82
N PHE A 252 -19.87 7.00 -8.65
CA PHE A 252 -20.81 6.81 -7.55
C PHE A 252 -22.25 7.21 -7.91
N VAL A 253 -22.46 8.33 -8.61
CA VAL A 253 -23.78 8.81 -9.02
C VAL A 253 -24.42 7.88 -10.05
N VAL A 254 -23.66 7.47 -11.08
CA VAL A 254 -24.16 6.54 -12.11
C VAL A 254 -24.44 5.16 -11.53
N SER A 255 -23.57 4.71 -10.60
CA SER A 255 -23.73 3.44 -9.94
C SER A 255 -24.66 3.49 -8.75
N PHE A 256 -25.19 4.66 -8.33
CA PHE A 256 -25.98 4.83 -7.11
C PHE A 256 -27.36 4.20 -7.32
N PRO A 257 -27.69 3.06 -6.69
CA PRO A 257 -29.04 2.53 -6.73
C PRO A 257 -29.70 2.89 -5.39
N TRP A 258 -30.66 3.82 -5.42
CA TRP A 258 -31.75 3.79 -4.43
C TRP A 258 -32.67 2.60 -4.72
N GLN A 259 -32.13 1.39 -4.68
CA GLN A 259 -32.91 0.15 -4.70
C GLN A 259 -32.43 -0.70 -3.54
N LEU A 260 -32.76 -0.22 -2.34
CA LEU A 260 -32.99 -1.07 -1.19
C LEU A 260 -34.11 -2.04 -1.56
N PRO A 261 -33.92 -3.36 -1.51
CA PRO A 261 -34.99 -4.22 -1.04
C PRO A 261 -35.25 -3.96 0.44
#